data_AF-A0A8J2HTT6-F1
#
_entry.id   AF-A0A8J2HTT6-F1
#
_cell.length_a   1.000
_cell.length_b   1.000
_cell.length_c   1.000
_cell.angle_alpha   90.00
_cell.angle_beta   90.00
_cell.angle_gamma   90.00
#
_symmetry.space_group_name_H-M   'P 1'
#
loop_
_entity.id
_entity.type
_entity.pdbx_description
1 polymer ?
#
loop_
_entity_poly.entity_id
_entity_poly.type
_entity_poly.pdbx_seq_one_letter_code
_entity_poly.pdbx_strand_id
1 'polypeptide(L)'
;MAPKAPAKTLLSKAGDYTAAHLTVFREKIASRPAVIARPRLKLFDYWMLAIRITAIGIIIAAITLGATRTYISIGLSRVFGEEVDADLKLAFLGFFNKSLDVLLRWGTTAGDRKTMRIEYPKVLLGGIDWGNMLGVGQSNIGGEGYPPWDWALGMSASLAFIGLTHVVSTIKETQKGWRHVYDYRLDGDPWKRWTALNTDFTRSQGSVETISADDGQVTSVYDWLKRTNHQPTSSSIGWTGNLTLVLPVLNTVCMPMDSSNLEGSIIIRPPAKNESSEAVITTNFGPVPSLGFEGARCSSVFRHGTYAVNVWIVDRASPDLSFNHYGAEWNQKIVYELVTASDFDVADGVGGQARDIMPRLEPLVPSTRLLPHFLLMSRNLQAIDPVVNSDAMGLSIVVGVLLQNVLSMGNKYWSPLPSSLPSRSEERLASYPIQWQLYGSSPRLKWEWAAVAVLVIVLLSFCFGMYQTLRYWMAPGPWVQLDGMMMIAQQSPPLQDIGDEKKAQKRTYLIEKDGSGELILRSKAG
;
A
#
# COMPACT_ATOMS: atom_id res chain seq x y z
N MET A 1 10.31 -14.42 -66.23
CA MET A 1 11.42 -15.26 -66.74
C MET A 1 11.03 -16.72 -66.53
N ALA A 2 10.85 -17.41 -67.66
CA ALA A 2 10.41 -18.80 -67.85
C ALA A 2 11.58 -19.79 -67.61
N PRO A 3 11.47 -21.15 -67.72
CA PRO A 3 10.37 -22.02 -68.21
C PRO A 3 10.00 -23.16 -67.22
N LYS A 4 8.91 -23.95 -67.31
CA LYS A 4 8.21 -24.71 -68.35
C LYS A 4 8.88 -26.05 -68.79
N ALA A 5 8.24 -27.15 -68.31
CA ALA A 5 8.09 -28.49 -68.91
C ALA A 5 9.31 -29.47 -68.90
N PRO A 6 9.12 -30.82 -69.06
CA PRO A 6 7.90 -31.55 -69.43
C PRO A 6 7.56 -32.82 -68.62
N ALA A 7 6.35 -33.31 -68.88
CA ALA A 7 5.84 -34.62 -68.59
C ALA A 7 6.59 -35.74 -69.33
N LYS A 8 6.71 -36.91 -68.69
CA LYS A 8 6.85 -38.20 -69.38
C LYS A 8 5.81 -39.17 -68.83
N THR A 9 4.83 -39.44 -69.67
CA THR A 9 3.94 -40.59 -69.67
C THR A 9 4.76 -41.86 -69.91
N LEU A 10 4.53 -42.92 -69.13
CA LEU A 10 4.68 -44.29 -69.62
C LEU A 10 3.83 -45.24 -68.76
N LEU A 11 2.77 -45.73 -69.40
CA LEU A 11 2.03 -46.93 -69.05
C LEU A 11 2.98 -48.10 -68.77
N SER A 12 2.69 -48.90 -67.75
CA SER A 12 2.18 -50.27 -67.94
C SER A 12 2.20 -51.05 -66.63
N LYS A 13 1.35 -52.08 -66.58
CA LYS A 13 1.20 -53.10 -65.52
C LYS A 13 0.29 -52.71 -64.35
N ALA A 14 -0.98 -52.59 -64.70
CA ALA A 14 -2.02 -53.30 -63.95
C ALA A 14 -1.77 -54.81 -64.07
N GLY A 15 -1.89 -55.53 -62.96
CA GLY A 15 -1.82 -56.98 -62.88
C GLY A 15 -1.13 -57.45 -61.61
N ASP A 16 -1.92 -58.01 -60.69
CA ASP A 16 -1.48 -58.95 -59.65
C ASP A 16 -0.92 -58.44 -58.31
N TYR A 17 -1.67 -57.66 -57.52
CA TYR A 17 -1.41 -57.58 -56.06
C TYR A 17 -2.65 -57.39 -55.16
N THR A 18 -3.87 -57.70 -55.62
CA THR A 18 -5.09 -57.54 -54.81
C THR A 18 -5.54 -58.77 -54.02
N ALA A 19 -4.79 -59.89 -54.04
CA ALA A 19 -5.17 -61.11 -53.31
C ALA A 19 -4.38 -61.36 -52.01
N ALA A 20 -3.22 -60.72 -51.77
CA ALA A 20 -2.36 -61.01 -50.62
C ALA A 20 -2.48 -60.02 -49.44
N HIS A 21 -3.18 -58.90 -49.60
CA HIS A 21 -3.34 -57.89 -48.54
C HIS A 21 -4.66 -57.95 -47.77
N LEU A 22 -5.59 -58.83 -48.18
CA LEU A 22 -6.91 -58.99 -47.56
C LEU A 22 -6.98 -60.07 -46.48
N THR A 23 -5.92 -60.86 -46.29
CA THR A 23 -5.84 -61.87 -45.22
C THR A 23 -5.18 -61.35 -43.94
N VAL A 24 -4.26 -60.37 -44.01
CA VAL A 24 -3.63 -59.78 -42.81
C VAL A 24 -4.58 -58.83 -42.05
N PHE A 25 -5.63 -58.32 -42.70
CA PHE A 25 -6.61 -57.46 -42.05
C PHE A 25 -7.78 -58.21 -41.38
N ARG A 26 -7.89 -59.53 -41.56
CA ARG A 26 -8.98 -60.34 -40.97
C ARG A 26 -8.62 -61.03 -39.65
N GLU A 27 -7.34 -61.09 -39.27
CA GLU A 27 -6.92 -61.67 -37.97
C GLU A 27 -6.79 -60.66 -36.83
N LYS A 28 -7.00 -59.36 -37.08
CA LYS A 28 -6.92 -58.31 -36.04
C LYS A 28 -8.25 -57.88 -35.42
N ILE A 29 -9.34 -58.63 -35.64
CA ILE A 29 -10.68 -58.34 -35.10
C ILE A 29 -11.25 -59.52 -34.28
N ALA A 30 -10.39 -60.25 -33.57
CA ALA A 30 -10.83 -61.32 -32.67
C ALA A 30 -10.28 -61.25 -31.23
N SER A 31 -9.63 -60.16 -30.82
CA SER A 31 -9.40 -59.90 -29.40
C SER A 31 -10.48 -58.93 -28.90
N ARG A 32 -11.65 -59.48 -28.54
CA ARG A 32 -12.59 -58.74 -27.68
C ARG A 32 -11.80 -58.29 -26.44
N PRO A 33 -11.85 -57.01 -26.02
CA PRO A 33 -11.33 -56.67 -24.71
C PRO A 33 -12.08 -57.55 -23.71
N ALA A 34 -11.35 -58.32 -22.92
CA ALA A 34 -11.91 -59.05 -21.81
C ALA A 34 -12.74 -58.05 -21.02
N VAL A 35 -14.05 -58.30 -20.92
CA VAL A 35 -14.91 -57.58 -19.99
C VAL A 35 -14.41 -57.99 -18.62
N ILE A 36 -13.45 -57.22 -18.10
CA ILE A 36 -13.02 -57.34 -16.71
C ILE A 36 -14.25 -56.93 -15.91
N ALA A 37 -14.92 -57.92 -15.32
CA ALA A 37 -15.98 -57.70 -14.38
C ALA A 37 -15.44 -56.74 -13.31
N ARG A 38 -16.01 -55.54 -13.27
CA ARG A 38 -15.59 -54.47 -12.37
C ARG A 38 -15.68 -55.02 -10.94
N PRO A 39 -14.63 -54.90 -10.12
CA PRO A 39 -14.80 -55.16 -8.70
C PRO A 39 -15.88 -54.22 -8.18
N ARG A 40 -16.86 -54.76 -7.46
CA ARG A 40 -17.86 -53.94 -6.78
C ARG A 40 -17.09 -52.95 -5.91
N LEU A 41 -17.41 -51.66 -6.05
CA LEU A 41 -16.92 -50.59 -5.18
C LEU A 41 -16.99 -51.09 -3.74
N LYS A 42 -15.85 -51.12 -3.06
CA LYS A 42 -15.81 -51.56 -1.67
C LYS A 42 -16.58 -50.52 -0.85
N LEU A 43 -17.15 -50.93 0.28
CA LEU A 43 -17.88 -50.03 1.17
C LEU A 43 -17.04 -48.77 1.51
N PHE A 44 -15.72 -48.93 1.59
CA PHE A 44 -14.76 -47.85 1.82
C PHE A 44 -14.72 -46.80 0.70
N ASP A 45 -14.88 -47.20 -0.57
CA ASP A 45 -14.90 -46.29 -1.72
C ASP A 45 -16.17 -45.43 -1.71
N TYR A 46 -17.30 -46.00 -1.27
CA TYR A 46 -18.55 -45.24 -1.05
C TYR A 46 -18.40 -44.23 0.10
N TRP A 47 -17.73 -44.60 1.19
CA TRP A 47 -17.43 -43.68 2.28
C TRP A 47 -16.51 -42.54 1.86
N MET A 48 -15.46 -42.84 1.09
CA MET A 48 -14.58 -41.82 0.51
C MET A 48 -15.33 -40.89 -0.44
N LEU A 49 -16.23 -41.41 -1.28
CA LEU A 49 -17.06 -40.59 -2.17
C LEU A 49 -18.02 -39.70 -1.37
N ALA A 50 -18.64 -40.24 -0.31
CA ALA A 50 -19.53 -39.48 0.57
C ALA A 50 -18.80 -38.34 1.28
N ILE A 51 -17.61 -38.59 1.84
CA ILE A 51 -16.78 -37.54 2.48
C ILE A 51 -16.42 -36.45 1.46
N ARG A 52 -16.07 -36.83 0.23
CA ARG A 52 -15.73 -35.87 -0.85
C ARG A 52 -16.94 -35.01 -1.24
N ILE A 53 -18.11 -35.61 -1.39
CA ILE A 53 -19.36 -34.88 -1.69
C ILE A 53 -19.73 -33.95 -0.53
N THR A 54 -19.59 -34.40 0.72
CA THR A 54 -19.83 -33.57 1.90
C THR A 54 -18.86 -32.39 1.97
N ALA A 55 -17.57 -32.59 1.66
CA ALA A 55 -16.58 -31.51 1.62
C ALA A 55 -16.91 -30.46 0.54
N ILE A 56 -17.33 -30.89 -0.66
CA ILE A 56 -17.83 -29.98 -1.70
C ILE A 56 -19.08 -29.25 -1.23
N GLY A 57 -20.01 -29.96 -0.58
CA GLY A 57 -21.22 -29.37 -0.02
C GLY A 57 -20.91 -28.29 1.02
N ILE A 58 -19.92 -28.50 1.88
CA ILE A 58 -19.44 -27.52 2.86
C ILE A 58 -18.82 -26.30 2.14
N ILE A 59 -18.03 -26.52 1.09
CA ILE A 59 -17.44 -25.42 0.30
C ILE A 59 -18.53 -24.61 -0.42
N ILE A 60 -19.50 -25.27 -1.07
CA ILE A 60 -20.62 -24.61 -1.73
C ILE A 60 -21.46 -23.83 -0.71
N ALA A 61 -21.80 -24.44 0.44
CA ALA A 61 -22.52 -23.80 1.52
C ALA A 61 -21.76 -22.58 2.08
N ALA A 62 -20.43 -22.67 2.24
CA ALA A 62 -19.60 -21.55 2.66
C ALA A 62 -19.58 -20.41 1.63
N ILE A 63 -19.59 -20.73 0.34
CA ILE A 63 -19.68 -19.75 -0.76
C ILE A 63 -21.06 -19.09 -0.78
N THR A 64 -22.16 -19.84 -0.66
CA THR A 64 -23.51 -19.26 -0.62
C THR A 64 -23.76 -18.46 0.66
N LEU A 65 -23.27 -18.91 1.82
CA LEU A 65 -23.37 -18.19 3.10
C LEU A 65 -22.48 -16.93 3.13
N GLY A 66 -21.31 -16.98 2.48
CA GLY A 66 -20.45 -15.81 2.26
C GLY A 66 -21.11 -14.78 1.34
N ALA A 67 -21.80 -15.23 0.30
CA ALA A 67 -22.55 -14.37 -0.61
C ALA A 67 -23.75 -13.68 0.08
N THR A 68 -24.36 -14.30 1.10
CA THR A 68 -25.48 -13.72 1.86
C THR A 68 -25.07 -12.78 3.02
N ARG A 69 -23.77 -12.45 3.18
CA ARG A 69 -23.24 -11.56 4.24
C ARG A 69 -23.60 -11.99 5.67
N THR A 70 -23.84 -13.28 5.89
CA THR A 70 -24.08 -13.85 7.22
C THR A 70 -22.74 -14.18 7.88
N TYR A 71 -22.37 -13.41 8.91
CA TYR A 71 -21.17 -13.66 9.71
C TYR A 71 -21.38 -14.91 10.57
N ILE A 72 -20.58 -15.96 10.32
CA ILE A 72 -20.57 -17.18 11.14
C ILE A 72 -19.38 -17.09 12.10
N SER A 73 -19.67 -17.04 13.39
CA SER A 73 -18.70 -17.38 14.43
C SER A 73 -18.46 -18.88 14.36
N ILE A 74 -17.26 -19.29 13.95
CA ILE A 74 -16.90 -20.71 13.87
C ILE A 74 -16.64 -21.20 15.30
N GLY A 75 -17.68 -21.74 15.94
CA GLY A 75 -17.61 -22.43 17.23
C GLY A 75 -17.11 -23.89 17.15
N LEU A 76 -16.38 -24.26 16.09
CA LEU A 76 -15.81 -25.61 15.95
C LEU A 76 -14.47 -25.67 16.69
N SER A 77 -14.54 -26.07 17.96
CA SER A 77 -13.36 -26.28 18.81
C SER A 77 -12.59 -27.56 18.46
N ARG A 78 -13.21 -28.53 17.78
CA ARG A 78 -12.60 -29.84 17.46
C ARG A 78 -12.90 -30.30 16.05
N VAL A 79 -11.86 -30.74 15.34
CA VAL A 79 -11.96 -31.41 14.04
C VAL A 79 -11.22 -32.74 14.18
N PHE A 80 -11.90 -33.86 13.96
CA PHE A 80 -11.39 -35.22 14.22
C PHE A 80 -10.96 -35.52 15.68
N GLY A 81 -11.58 -34.84 16.66
CA GLY A 81 -11.32 -35.11 18.08
C GLY A 81 -10.08 -34.42 18.65
N GLU A 82 -9.23 -33.82 17.81
CA GLU A 82 -8.17 -32.93 18.25
C GLU A 82 -8.62 -31.47 18.28
N GLU A 83 -8.15 -30.73 19.29
CA GLU A 83 -8.34 -29.29 19.36
C GLU A 83 -7.52 -28.64 18.27
N VAL A 84 -8.22 -28.04 17.32
CA VAL A 84 -7.57 -27.30 16.24
C VAL A 84 -6.98 -26.04 16.88
N ASP A 85 -5.66 -25.91 16.72
CA ASP A 85 -4.87 -24.80 17.23
C ASP A 85 -5.48 -23.46 16.80
N ALA A 86 -5.46 -22.48 17.71
CA ALA A 86 -6.02 -21.15 17.48
C ALA A 86 -5.39 -20.49 16.25
N ASP A 87 -4.10 -20.74 16.04
CA ASP A 87 -3.33 -20.24 14.91
C ASP A 87 -3.78 -20.86 13.59
N LEU A 88 -4.13 -22.16 13.57
CA LEU A 88 -4.66 -22.82 12.39
C LEU A 88 -6.07 -22.31 12.04
N LYS A 89 -6.91 -22.05 13.06
CA LYS A 89 -8.24 -21.43 12.85
C LYS A 89 -8.10 -20.04 12.24
N LEU A 90 -7.18 -19.23 12.75
CA LEU A 90 -6.88 -17.90 12.22
C LEU A 90 -6.31 -17.97 10.80
N ALA A 91 -5.43 -18.93 10.51
CA ALA A 91 -4.88 -19.13 9.18
C ALA A 91 -5.95 -19.54 8.16
N PHE A 92 -6.87 -20.45 8.52
CA PHE A 92 -8.01 -20.81 7.66
C PHE A 92 -8.97 -19.64 7.44
N LEU A 93 -9.26 -18.87 8.49
CA LEU A 93 -10.11 -17.68 8.38
C LEU A 93 -9.46 -16.63 7.46
N GLY A 94 -8.15 -16.41 7.60
CA GLY A 94 -7.37 -15.53 6.74
C GLY A 94 -7.33 -15.99 5.28
N PHE A 95 -7.16 -17.29 5.04
CA PHE A 95 -7.21 -17.89 3.71
C PHE A 95 -8.58 -17.75 3.04
N PHE A 96 -9.67 -18.02 3.76
CA PHE A 96 -11.03 -17.86 3.25
C PHE A 96 -11.33 -16.41 2.89
N ASN A 97 -11.01 -15.49 3.81
CA ASN A 97 -11.16 -14.05 3.57
C ASN A 97 -10.35 -13.61 2.35
N LYS A 98 -9.13 -14.15 2.16
CA LYS A 98 -8.29 -13.77 1.04
C LYS A 98 -8.74 -14.36 -0.30
N SER A 99 -9.20 -15.60 -0.31
CA SER A 99 -9.74 -16.24 -1.50
C SER A 99 -10.99 -15.52 -1.99
N LEU A 100 -11.84 -15.09 -1.06
CA LEU A 100 -12.99 -14.22 -1.34
C LEU A 100 -12.56 -12.84 -1.83
N ASP A 101 -11.57 -12.20 -1.21
CA ASP A 101 -11.04 -10.90 -1.64
C ASP A 101 -10.45 -10.95 -3.07
N VAL A 102 -9.72 -12.01 -3.42
CA VAL A 102 -9.19 -12.20 -4.79
C VAL A 102 -10.31 -12.45 -5.80
N LEU A 103 -11.30 -13.27 -5.46
CA LEU A 103 -12.46 -13.54 -6.33
C LEU A 103 -13.35 -12.30 -6.51
N LEU A 104 -13.52 -11.49 -5.46
CA LEU A 104 -14.27 -10.23 -5.51
C LEU A 104 -13.51 -9.14 -6.27
N ARG A 105 -12.17 -9.08 -6.18
CA ARG A 105 -11.33 -8.12 -6.93
C ARG A 105 -11.33 -8.35 -8.44
N TRP A 106 -11.65 -9.54 -8.93
CA TRP A 106 -11.58 -9.84 -10.36
C TRP A 106 -12.75 -9.26 -11.19
N GLY A 107 -13.74 -8.65 -10.55
CA GLY A 107 -14.79 -7.90 -11.23
C GLY A 107 -14.98 -6.55 -10.58
N THR A 108 -14.19 -5.53 -10.96
CA THR A 108 -14.40 -4.15 -10.52
C THR A 108 -15.69 -3.60 -11.14
N THR A 109 -16.80 -3.89 -10.49
CA THR A 109 -18.11 -3.38 -10.88
C THR A 109 -18.30 -1.96 -10.32
N ALA A 110 -19.27 -1.21 -10.84
CA ALA A 110 -19.64 0.09 -10.30
C ALA A 110 -20.03 0.05 -8.79
N GLY A 111 -20.36 -1.13 -8.26
CA GLY A 111 -20.60 -1.37 -6.84
C GLY A 111 -19.36 -1.23 -5.96
N ASP A 112 -18.18 -1.62 -6.44
CA ASP A 112 -16.93 -1.60 -5.66
C ASP A 112 -16.39 -0.18 -5.46
N ARG A 113 -16.71 0.73 -6.38
CA ARG A 113 -16.43 2.17 -6.20
C ARG A 113 -17.17 2.76 -5.01
N LYS A 114 -18.37 2.25 -4.68
CA LYS A 114 -19.14 2.71 -3.52
C LYS A 114 -18.60 2.17 -2.20
N THR A 115 -17.98 0.98 -2.19
CA THR A 115 -17.40 0.39 -0.96
C THR A 115 -16.00 0.92 -0.64
N MET A 116 -15.23 1.32 -1.65
CA MET A 116 -13.90 1.93 -1.48
C MET A 116 -13.94 3.45 -1.33
N ARG A 117 -15.12 4.07 -1.47
CA ARG A 117 -15.30 5.51 -1.24
C ARG A 117 -15.79 5.74 0.19
N ILE A 118 -15.12 6.62 0.90
CA ILE A 118 -15.56 7.09 2.22
C ILE A 118 -16.05 8.53 2.10
N GLU A 119 -16.95 8.89 3.00
CA GLU A 119 -17.38 10.28 3.21
C GLU A 119 -17.29 10.57 4.71
N TYR A 120 -16.78 11.76 5.04
CA TYR A 120 -16.64 12.21 6.43
C TYR A 120 -16.82 13.74 6.51
N PRO A 121 -17.10 14.28 7.72
CA PRO A 121 -17.29 15.70 7.91
C PRO A 121 -16.00 16.47 7.58
N LYS A 122 -16.13 17.61 6.92
CA LYS A 122 -15.04 18.57 6.71
C LYS A 122 -14.61 19.14 8.07
N VAL A 123 -13.32 19.16 8.33
CA VAL A 123 -12.73 19.64 9.60
C VAL A 123 -11.83 20.83 9.29
N LEU A 124 -12.09 21.96 9.94
CA LEU A 124 -11.31 23.20 9.78
C LEU A 124 -10.43 23.43 11.00
N LEU A 125 -9.27 24.08 10.80
CA LEU A 125 -8.42 24.52 11.89
C LEU A 125 -9.01 25.80 12.48
N GLY A 126 -9.43 25.72 13.74
CA GLY A 126 -9.99 26.84 14.49
C GLY A 126 -8.93 27.72 15.15
N GLY A 127 -7.77 27.15 15.49
CA GLY A 127 -6.69 27.85 16.16
C GLY A 127 -5.46 26.98 16.38
N ILE A 128 -4.42 27.60 16.92
CA ILE A 128 -3.12 26.97 17.17
C ILE A 128 -2.49 27.53 18.46
N ASP A 129 -1.80 26.68 19.22
CA ASP A 129 -0.96 27.10 20.36
C ASP A 129 0.37 26.32 20.41
N TRP A 130 1.33 26.82 21.18
CA TRP A 130 2.64 26.17 21.39
C TRP A 130 2.84 25.74 22.86
N GLY A 131 1.76 25.53 23.60
CA GLY A 131 1.78 25.09 25.00
C GLY A 131 2.39 23.71 25.18
N ASN A 132 2.36 22.85 24.16
CA ASN A 132 3.13 21.59 24.14
C ASN A 132 4.63 21.81 24.39
N MET A 133 5.21 22.90 23.90
CA MET A 133 6.64 23.19 24.07
C MET A 133 7.01 23.54 25.52
N LEU A 134 6.06 24.09 26.29
CA LEU A 134 6.24 24.27 27.73
C LEU A 134 6.30 22.93 28.46
N GLY A 135 5.42 21.99 28.11
CA GLY A 135 5.40 20.66 28.71
C GLY A 135 6.70 19.89 28.50
N VAL A 136 7.27 19.95 27.28
CA VAL A 136 8.59 19.37 26.97
C VAL A 136 9.68 20.04 27.82
N GLY A 137 9.62 21.37 27.99
CA GLY A 137 10.56 22.08 28.85
C GLY A 137 10.48 21.68 30.32
N GLN A 138 9.27 21.52 30.86
CA GLN A 138 9.05 21.03 32.22
C GLN A 138 9.65 19.65 32.43
N SER A 139 9.38 18.73 31.49
CA SER A 139 9.89 17.36 31.56
C SER A 139 11.42 17.29 31.60
N ASN A 140 12.10 18.19 30.88
CA ASN A 140 13.57 18.21 30.82
C ASN A 140 14.25 18.81 32.06
N ILE A 141 13.62 19.77 32.74
CA ILE A 141 14.22 20.45 33.89
C ILE A 141 13.91 19.71 35.21
N GLY A 142 12.89 18.84 35.22
CA GLY A 142 12.64 17.91 36.33
C GLY A 142 12.22 18.55 37.66
N GLY A 143 11.61 19.74 37.64
CA GLY A 143 11.23 20.48 38.85
C GLY A 143 9.80 21.02 38.84
N GLU A 144 9.25 21.25 40.04
CA GLU A 144 7.99 22.00 40.22
C GLU A 144 8.25 23.49 39.95
N GLY A 145 7.79 23.98 38.81
CA GLY A 145 7.89 25.37 38.41
C GLY A 145 7.51 25.56 36.94
N TYR A 146 6.96 26.71 36.58
CA TYR A 146 6.82 27.07 35.18
C TYR A 146 8.23 27.29 34.62
N PRO A 147 8.74 26.49 33.66
CA PRO A 147 9.92 26.89 32.93
C PRO A 147 9.61 28.24 32.31
N PRO A 148 10.59 29.17 32.27
CA PRO A 148 10.39 30.42 31.56
C PRO A 148 9.87 30.10 30.15
N TRP A 149 8.90 30.87 29.68
CA TRP A 149 8.42 30.82 28.28
C TRP A 149 9.58 30.87 27.28
N ASP A 150 10.71 31.44 27.70
CA ASP A 150 11.98 31.47 26.98
C ASP A 150 12.52 30.08 26.57
N TRP A 151 12.36 29.04 27.39
CA TRP A 151 12.76 27.68 27.00
C TRP A 151 11.89 27.15 25.85
N ALA A 152 10.57 27.33 25.94
CA ALA A 152 9.63 26.93 24.90
C ALA A 152 9.91 27.68 23.58
N LEU A 153 10.25 28.98 23.66
CA LEU A 153 10.68 29.78 22.51
C LEU A 153 12.01 29.28 21.94
N GLY A 154 12.99 28.95 22.78
CA GLY A 154 14.29 28.41 22.35
C GLY A 154 14.16 27.05 21.66
N MET A 155 13.33 26.15 22.20
CA MET A 155 12.99 24.86 21.57
C MET A 155 12.26 25.05 20.25
N SER A 156 11.25 25.94 20.21
CA SER A 156 10.52 26.27 18.98
C SER A 156 11.45 26.82 17.91
N ALA A 157 12.36 27.73 18.28
CA ALA A 157 13.37 28.27 17.39
C ALA A 157 14.27 27.15 16.83
N SER A 158 14.81 26.30 17.71
CA SER A 158 15.71 25.21 17.33
C SER A 158 15.05 24.22 16.37
N LEU A 159 13.81 23.81 16.65
CA LEU A 159 13.06 22.90 15.79
C LEU A 159 12.71 23.55 14.44
N ALA A 160 12.27 24.82 14.45
CA ALA A 160 11.98 25.56 13.23
C ALA A 160 13.22 25.68 12.33
N PHE A 161 14.40 25.87 12.95
CA PHE A 161 15.69 25.91 12.27
C PHE A 161 16.11 24.54 11.73
N ILE A 162 15.96 23.46 12.50
CA ILE A 162 16.26 22.10 12.05
C ILE A 162 15.46 21.75 10.80
N GLY A 163 14.19 22.15 10.73
CA GLY A 163 13.37 21.91 9.55
C GLY A 163 13.87 22.61 8.26
N LEU A 164 14.74 23.62 8.37
CA LEU A 164 15.39 24.23 7.20
C LEU A 164 16.54 23.38 6.64
N THR A 165 17.14 22.49 7.44
CA THR A 165 18.33 21.72 7.04
C THR A 165 18.07 20.78 5.85
N HIS A 166 16.81 20.39 5.65
CA HIS A 166 16.39 19.47 4.59
C HIS A 166 15.90 20.16 3.30
N VAL A 167 15.77 21.49 3.29
CA VAL A 167 15.24 22.23 2.13
C VAL A 167 16.10 22.04 0.89
N VAL A 168 17.43 22.17 1.06
CA VAL A 168 18.41 22.04 -0.02
C VAL A 168 18.37 20.65 -0.64
N SER A 169 18.37 19.59 0.19
CA SER A 169 18.31 18.21 -0.28
C SER A 169 16.98 17.93 -1.00
N THR A 170 15.88 18.46 -0.48
CA THR A 170 14.53 18.27 -1.05
C THR A 170 14.42 18.88 -2.44
N ILE A 171 14.96 20.09 -2.64
CA ILE A 171 14.89 20.80 -3.93
C ILE A 171 15.86 20.22 -4.97
N LYS A 172 16.98 19.67 -4.52
CA LYS A 172 18.00 19.04 -5.38
C LYS A 172 17.49 17.76 -6.07
N GLU A 173 16.42 17.14 -5.56
CA GLU A 173 15.87 15.97 -6.20
C GLU A 173 15.30 16.27 -7.60
N THR A 174 15.42 15.29 -8.50
CA THR A 174 15.08 15.44 -9.92
C THR A 174 13.59 15.55 -10.17
N GLN A 175 12.77 14.82 -9.42
CA GLN A 175 11.31 14.90 -9.53
C GLN A 175 10.80 16.15 -8.81
N LYS A 176 10.08 17.02 -9.52
CA LYS A 176 9.49 18.25 -8.99
C LYS A 176 8.02 18.03 -8.60
N GLY A 177 7.55 18.79 -7.62
CA GLY A 177 6.20 18.71 -7.05
C GLY A 177 6.21 18.65 -5.52
N TRP A 178 5.14 18.13 -4.92
CA TRP A 178 4.99 18.03 -3.47
C TRP A 178 5.98 17.08 -2.84
N ARG A 179 6.67 17.54 -1.79
CA ARG A 179 7.72 16.77 -1.10
C ARG A 179 7.70 17.04 0.39
N HIS A 180 7.95 16.01 1.18
CA HIS A 180 8.24 16.16 2.60
C HIS A 180 9.57 16.88 2.76
N VAL A 181 9.55 17.99 3.49
CA VAL A 181 10.78 18.69 3.89
C VAL A 181 11.21 18.19 5.24
N TYR A 182 10.26 18.05 6.17
CA TYR A 182 10.56 17.69 7.54
C TYR A 182 9.41 16.89 8.14
N ASP A 183 9.76 15.87 8.91
CA ASP A 183 8.83 15.18 9.79
C ASP A 183 9.47 15.03 11.16
N TYR A 184 8.66 15.11 12.21
CA TYR A 184 9.15 14.97 13.57
C TYR A 184 8.03 14.53 14.51
N ARG A 185 8.47 14.02 15.65
CA ARG A 185 7.65 13.68 16.80
C ARG A 185 8.24 14.40 18.01
N LEU A 186 7.44 15.19 18.70
CA LEU A 186 7.87 15.80 19.96
C LEU A 186 7.87 14.74 21.05
N ASP A 187 8.81 14.85 21.99
CA ASP A 187 8.80 13.96 23.15
C ASP A 187 7.56 14.20 24.00
N GLY A 188 6.95 13.12 24.49
CA GLY A 188 5.65 13.15 25.16
C GLY A 188 4.44 13.42 24.24
N ASP A 189 4.64 13.64 22.94
CA ASP A 189 3.56 13.85 21.98
C ASP A 189 3.25 12.57 21.19
N PRO A 190 2.00 12.07 21.22
CA PRO A 190 1.63 10.89 20.45
C PRO A 190 1.66 11.13 18.94
N TRP A 191 1.68 12.37 18.46
CA TRP A 191 1.45 12.69 17.05
C TRP A 191 2.74 12.98 16.29
N LYS A 192 2.94 12.28 15.16
CA LYS A 192 3.87 12.70 14.11
C LYS A 192 3.29 13.89 13.36
N ARG A 193 4.17 14.81 12.97
CA ARG A 193 3.81 16.04 12.25
C ARG A 193 4.70 16.18 11.02
N TRP A 194 4.13 16.74 9.96
CA TRP A 194 4.82 16.87 8.68
C TRP A 194 4.72 18.28 8.12
N THR A 195 5.82 18.72 7.52
CA THR A 195 5.89 19.89 6.65
C THR A 195 6.27 19.43 5.25
N ALA A 196 5.53 19.92 4.26
CA ALA A 196 5.82 19.68 2.86
C ALA A 196 5.87 20.98 2.04
N LEU A 197 6.62 20.92 0.95
CA LEU A 197 6.89 22.00 0.02
C LEU A 197 6.57 21.53 -1.40
N ASN A 198 5.91 22.38 -2.17
CA ASN A 198 5.83 22.20 -3.61
C ASN A 198 7.10 22.72 -4.28
N THR A 199 7.89 21.81 -4.84
CA THR A 199 9.18 22.12 -5.50
C THR A 199 9.04 22.47 -6.98
N ASP A 200 7.82 22.42 -7.55
CA ASP A 200 7.57 22.91 -8.90
C ASP A 200 7.32 24.43 -8.90
N PHE A 201 8.41 25.20 -8.81
CA PHE A 201 8.37 26.66 -8.78
C PHE A 201 7.98 27.32 -10.11
N THR A 202 7.97 26.56 -11.21
CA THR A 202 7.61 27.10 -12.54
C THR A 202 6.13 27.43 -12.62
N ARG A 203 5.31 26.61 -11.95
CA ARG A 203 3.87 26.68 -12.01
C ARG A 203 3.28 27.83 -11.18
N SER A 204 3.99 28.23 -10.14
CA SER A 204 3.50 29.16 -9.13
C SER A 204 3.94 30.61 -9.33
N GLN A 205 4.59 30.93 -10.47
CA GLN A 205 5.04 32.28 -10.83
C GLN A 205 5.83 32.99 -9.70
N GLY A 206 6.66 32.23 -8.97
CA GLY A 206 7.45 32.75 -7.86
C GLY A 206 6.77 32.71 -6.48
N SER A 207 5.52 32.21 -6.38
CA SER A 207 4.92 31.85 -5.10
C SER A 207 5.40 30.48 -4.64
N VAL A 208 5.70 30.35 -3.36
CA VAL A 208 6.08 29.07 -2.75
C VAL A 208 4.90 28.55 -1.95
N GLU A 209 4.40 27.37 -2.32
CA GLU A 209 3.32 26.70 -1.60
C GLU A 209 3.91 25.70 -0.60
N THR A 210 3.56 25.85 0.67
CA THR A 210 3.89 24.90 1.72
C THR A 210 2.62 24.42 2.43
N ILE A 211 2.67 23.21 2.96
CA ILE A 211 1.54 22.57 3.62
C ILE A 211 2.04 21.82 4.86
N SER A 212 1.18 21.67 5.86
CA SER A 212 1.49 20.78 6.99
C SER A 212 0.31 19.89 7.32
N ALA A 213 0.62 18.72 7.86
CA ALA A 213 -0.36 17.76 8.36
C ALA A 213 0.10 17.21 9.71
N ASP A 214 -0.80 16.56 10.43
CA ASP A 214 -0.50 15.81 11.65
C ASP A 214 -1.28 14.50 11.72
N ASP A 215 -0.71 13.53 12.44
CA ASP A 215 -1.32 12.24 12.72
C ASP A 215 -2.70 12.37 13.38
N GLY A 216 -2.87 13.41 14.21
CA GLY A 216 -4.06 13.61 15.02
C GLY A 216 -5.30 13.74 14.15
N GLN A 217 -5.23 14.52 13.07
CA GLN A 217 -6.35 14.69 12.13
C GLN A 217 -6.70 13.36 11.42
N VAL A 218 -5.69 12.65 10.90
CA VAL A 218 -5.89 11.36 10.21
C VAL A 218 -6.48 10.31 11.12
N THR A 219 -5.93 10.20 12.34
CA THR A 219 -6.40 9.27 13.37
C THR A 219 -7.83 9.61 13.80
N SER A 220 -8.15 10.90 13.95
CA SER A 220 -9.50 11.34 14.31
C SER A 220 -10.55 10.96 13.25
N VAL A 221 -10.22 11.09 11.96
CA VAL A 221 -11.09 10.65 10.86
C VAL A 221 -11.28 9.13 10.89
N TYR A 222 -10.20 8.37 11.05
CA TYR A 222 -10.24 6.92 11.15
C TYR A 222 -11.11 6.46 12.34
N ASP A 223 -10.88 7.00 13.53
CA ASP A 223 -11.64 6.67 14.74
C ASP A 223 -13.11 7.09 14.64
N TRP A 224 -13.39 8.21 13.97
CA TRP A 224 -14.76 8.64 13.70
C TRP A 224 -15.50 7.67 12.76
N LEU A 225 -14.86 7.25 11.66
CA LEU A 225 -15.43 6.27 10.74
C LEU A 225 -15.73 4.93 11.44
N LYS A 226 -14.87 4.52 12.38
CA LYS A 226 -15.07 3.32 13.19
C LYS A 226 -16.23 3.46 14.17
N ARG A 227 -16.33 4.59 14.87
CA ARG A 227 -17.38 4.82 15.87
C ARG A 227 -18.78 4.95 15.25
N THR A 228 -18.87 5.54 14.06
CA THR A 228 -20.15 5.79 13.38
C THR A 228 -20.61 4.64 12.49
N ASN A 229 -19.82 3.57 12.36
CA ASN A 229 -20.10 2.42 11.49
C ASN A 229 -20.43 2.81 10.03
N HIS A 230 -19.88 3.92 9.54
CA HIS A 230 -19.92 4.27 8.13
C HIS A 230 -18.88 3.40 7.39
N GLN A 231 -19.32 2.42 6.59
CA GLN A 231 -18.50 1.40 5.87
C GLN A 231 -18.03 0.25 6.79
N PRO A 232 -17.46 -0.89 6.31
CA PRO A 232 -17.06 -2.01 7.17
C PRO A 232 -15.76 -1.69 7.94
N THR A 233 -15.79 -0.63 8.75
CA THR A 233 -14.67 -0.02 9.47
C THR A 233 -14.55 -0.54 10.89
N SER A 234 -15.65 -1.01 11.47
CA SER A 234 -15.73 -1.45 12.86
C SER A 234 -14.72 -2.56 13.20
N SER A 235 -14.50 -3.49 12.28
CA SER A 235 -13.53 -4.60 12.41
C SER A 235 -12.16 -4.29 11.79
N SER A 236 -11.97 -3.09 11.24
CA SER A 236 -10.70 -2.70 10.63
C SER A 236 -9.60 -2.52 11.68
N ILE A 237 -8.41 -2.99 11.34
CA ILE A 237 -7.16 -2.74 12.09
C ILE A 237 -6.29 -1.68 11.42
N GLY A 238 -6.66 -1.21 10.23
CA GLY A 238 -5.89 -0.23 9.49
C GLY A 238 -6.48 0.06 8.11
N TRP A 239 -5.82 0.90 7.34
CA TRP A 239 -6.24 1.16 5.97
C TRP A 239 -5.07 1.68 5.13
N THR A 240 -5.25 1.64 3.81
CA THR A 240 -4.37 2.34 2.87
C THR A 240 -5.22 2.99 1.79
N GLY A 241 -4.86 4.20 1.39
CA GLY A 241 -5.56 4.88 0.30
C GLY A 241 -5.38 6.38 0.29
N ASN A 242 -6.12 7.02 -0.62
CA ASN A 242 -6.06 8.47 -0.80
C ASN A 242 -7.10 9.15 0.09
N LEU A 243 -6.64 9.92 1.06
CA LEU A 243 -7.43 10.66 2.02
C LEU A 243 -7.38 12.16 1.69
N THR A 244 -8.53 12.75 1.40
CA THR A 244 -8.67 14.17 1.05
C THR A 244 -8.90 15.02 2.29
N LEU A 245 -7.85 15.64 2.82
CA LEU A 245 -7.90 16.42 4.06
C LEU A 245 -7.99 17.92 3.78
N VAL A 246 -8.60 18.67 4.70
CA VAL A 246 -8.34 20.11 4.78
C VAL A 246 -7.07 20.31 5.58
N LEU A 247 -6.12 21.00 4.99
CA LEU A 247 -4.79 21.23 5.57
C LEU A 247 -4.48 22.73 5.60
N PRO A 248 -3.69 23.18 6.59
CA PRO A 248 -3.12 24.52 6.61
C PRO A 248 -2.10 24.69 5.49
N VAL A 249 -2.32 25.68 4.62
CA VAL A 249 -1.46 26.02 3.48
C VAL A 249 -0.93 27.43 3.65
N LEU A 250 0.37 27.63 3.42
CA LEU A 250 0.99 28.94 3.29
C LEU A 250 1.46 29.14 1.85
N ASN A 251 1.10 30.29 1.29
CA ASN A 251 1.61 30.76 0.01
C ASN A 251 2.53 31.95 0.25
N THR A 252 3.83 31.76 0.08
CA THR A 252 4.85 32.77 0.35
C THR A 252 5.42 33.35 -0.93
N VAL A 253 5.37 34.68 -1.05
CA VAL A 253 6.00 35.42 -2.15
C VAL A 253 6.93 36.46 -1.53
N CYS A 254 8.12 36.64 -2.09
CA CYS A 254 9.02 37.72 -1.68
C CYS A 254 9.37 38.61 -2.86
N MET A 255 9.37 39.92 -2.61
CA MET A 255 9.75 40.95 -3.58
C MET A 255 10.94 41.76 -3.04
N PRO A 256 11.88 42.18 -3.89
CA PRO A 256 12.95 43.08 -3.46
C PRO A 256 12.37 44.41 -2.95
N MET A 257 13.10 45.07 -2.05
CA MET A 257 12.75 46.39 -1.52
C MET A 257 13.89 47.38 -1.77
N ASP A 258 13.55 48.57 -2.27
CA ASP A 258 14.54 49.60 -2.61
C ASP A 258 15.13 50.33 -1.39
N SER A 259 14.48 50.26 -0.21
CA SER A 259 15.00 50.91 1.00
C SER A 259 14.36 50.34 2.27
N SER A 260 15.12 49.57 3.04
CA SER A 260 14.83 49.29 4.45
C SER A 260 15.83 50.04 5.33
N ASN A 261 15.35 50.77 6.33
CA ASN A 261 16.18 51.64 7.17
C ASN A 261 16.98 50.88 8.24
N LEU A 262 16.83 49.56 8.36
CA LEU A 262 17.47 48.77 9.41
C LEU A 262 18.31 47.66 8.78
N GLU A 263 19.61 47.93 8.61
CA GLU A 263 20.59 46.97 8.09
C GLU A 263 20.57 45.64 8.87
N GLY A 264 20.62 44.52 8.16
CA GLY A 264 20.69 43.18 8.76
C GLY A 264 19.43 42.74 9.53
N SER A 265 18.37 43.55 9.57
CA SER A 265 17.19 43.26 10.38
C SER A 265 16.24 42.24 9.74
N ILE A 266 15.56 41.46 10.57
CA ILE A 266 14.45 40.60 10.19
C ILE A 266 13.24 41.00 11.04
N ILE A 267 12.20 41.52 10.42
CA ILE A 267 11.00 42.01 11.11
C ILE A 267 9.79 41.22 10.63
N ILE A 268 9.21 40.42 11.52
CA ILE A 268 7.96 39.69 11.26
C ILE A 268 6.79 40.49 11.85
N ARG A 269 5.75 40.70 11.04
CA ARG A 269 4.50 41.33 11.41
C ARG A 269 3.36 40.33 11.18
N PRO A 270 2.65 39.94 12.25
CA PRO A 270 1.37 39.23 12.13
C PRO A 270 0.36 40.06 11.32
N PRO A 271 -0.69 39.44 10.76
CA PRO A 271 -1.76 40.14 10.08
C PRO A 271 -2.40 41.20 11.01
N ALA A 272 -2.74 42.37 10.45
CA ALA A 272 -3.37 43.45 11.21
C ALA A 272 -4.87 43.17 11.36
N LYS A 273 -5.46 43.36 12.55
CA LYS A 273 -6.88 43.02 12.86
C LYS A 273 -7.96 43.83 12.10
N ASN A 274 -7.64 44.49 11.01
CA ASN A 274 -8.61 45.28 10.26
C ASN A 274 -9.41 44.36 9.31
N GLU A 275 -10.74 44.48 9.31
CA GLU A 275 -11.72 43.57 8.67
C GLU A 275 -11.59 43.35 7.14
N SER A 276 -10.61 43.98 6.48
CA SER A 276 -10.33 43.83 5.04
C SER A 276 -8.99 43.18 4.72
N SER A 277 -8.16 42.87 5.73
CA SER A 277 -6.86 42.25 5.49
C SER A 277 -7.00 40.74 5.33
N GLU A 278 -6.49 40.22 4.22
CA GLU A 278 -6.18 38.80 4.06
C GLU A 278 -5.30 38.31 5.24
N ALA A 279 -5.35 37.01 5.54
CA ALA A 279 -4.56 36.37 6.60
C ALA A 279 -3.06 36.30 6.24
N VAL A 280 -2.41 37.45 6.13
CA VAL A 280 -1.06 37.63 5.59
C VAL A 280 -0.06 37.95 6.70
N ILE A 281 0.93 37.07 6.83
CA ILE A 281 2.12 37.31 7.65
C ILE A 281 3.15 38.04 6.77
N THR A 282 3.62 39.20 7.23
CA THR A 282 4.65 39.97 6.50
C THR A 282 6.01 39.82 7.17
N THR A 283 7.03 39.45 6.42
CA THR A 283 8.43 39.41 6.88
C THR A 283 9.25 40.39 6.06
N ASN A 284 9.84 41.39 6.70
CA ASN A 284 10.73 42.35 6.07
C ASN A 284 12.18 42.01 6.41
N PHE A 285 13.02 41.98 5.39
CA PHE A 285 14.46 41.79 5.47
C PHE A 285 15.17 43.10 5.13
N GLY A 286 16.05 43.54 6.02
CA GLY A 286 16.90 44.71 5.81
C GLY A 286 18.04 44.48 4.81
N PRO A 287 18.69 45.55 4.34
CA PRO A 287 19.83 45.43 3.45
C PRO A 287 21.00 44.72 4.14
N VAL A 288 21.80 44.01 3.34
CA VAL A 288 23.09 43.44 3.72
C VAL A 288 24.11 43.83 2.64
N PRO A 289 24.73 45.04 2.74
CA PRO A 289 25.63 45.57 1.72
C PRO A 289 26.82 44.67 1.43
N SER A 290 27.35 43.98 2.45
CA SER A 290 28.47 43.03 2.31
C SER A 290 28.18 41.87 1.37
N LEU A 291 26.90 41.55 1.14
CA LEU A 291 26.46 40.53 0.20
C LEU A 291 25.81 41.14 -1.06
N GLY A 292 25.68 42.47 -1.18
CA GLY A 292 24.98 43.11 -2.29
C GLY A 292 23.46 42.89 -2.26
N PHE A 293 22.87 42.74 -1.08
CA PHE A 293 21.43 42.57 -0.90
C PHE A 293 20.80 43.88 -0.41
N GLU A 294 19.82 44.41 -1.15
CA GLU A 294 19.17 45.70 -0.86
C GLU A 294 18.00 45.58 0.13
N GLY A 295 17.48 44.37 0.33
CA GLY A 295 16.33 44.10 1.17
C GLY A 295 15.24 43.33 0.42
N ALA A 296 14.33 42.73 1.16
CA ALA A 296 13.16 42.07 0.58
C ALA A 296 11.96 42.10 1.53
N ARG A 297 10.76 42.11 0.96
CA ARG A 297 9.50 41.93 1.68
C ARG A 297 8.86 40.64 1.25
N CYS A 298 8.60 39.78 2.20
CA CYS A 298 7.87 38.53 2.02
C CYS A 298 6.46 38.66 2.58
N SER A 299 5.50 38.17 1.81
CA SER A 299 4.10 38.04 2.19
C SER A 299 3.75 36.55 2.17
N SER A 300 3.35 36.01 3.31
CA SER A 300 2.90 34.62 3.45
C SER A 300 1.43 34.61 3.77
N VAL A 301 0.60 34.19 2.81
CA VAL A 301 -0.85 34.12 2.95
C VAL A 301 -1.23 32.76 3.50
N PHE A 302 -1.89 32.73 4.66
CA PHE A 302 -2.47 31.52 5.23
C PHE A 302 -3.85 31.27 4.65
N ARG A 303 -4.12 30.02 4.27
CA ARG A 303 -5.46 29.54 3.89
C ARG A 303 -5.64 28.08 4.25
N HIS A 304 -6.87 27.69 4.52
CA HIS A 304 -7.29 26.31 4.43
C HIS A 304 -7.31 25.84 2.96
N GLY A 305 -6.70 24.69 2.70
CA GLY A 305 -6.72 24.03 1.39
C GLY A 305 -7.06 22.56 1.51
N THR A 306 -7.89 22.07 0.59
CA THR A 306 -8.20 20.65 0.45
C THR A 306 -7.14 19.98 -0.44
N TYR A 307 -6.55 18.89 0.04
CA TYR A 307 -5.50 18.14 -0.64
C TYR A 307 -5.63 16.63 -0.36
N ALA A 308 -5.39 15.77 -1.37
CA ALA A 308 -5.41 14.32 -1.15
C ALA A 308 -4.02 13.81 -0.81
N VAL A 309 -3.89 13.24 0.38
CA VAL A 309 -2.67 12.56 0.83
C VAL A 309 -2.85 11.06 0.73
N ASN A 310 -1.79 10.33 0.40
CA ASN A 310 -1.83 8.89 0.58
C ASN A 310 -1.53 8.57 2.05
N VAL A 311 -2.35 7.72 2.65
CA VAL A 311 -2.26 7.38 4.07
C VAL A 311 -2.11 5.89 4.20
N TRP A 312 -1.30 5.48 5.18
CA TRP A 312 -1.19 4.10 5.62
C TRP A 312 -1.32 4.01 7.13
N ILE A 313 -2.31 3.25 7.61
CA ILE A 313 -2.43 2.82 9.00
C ILE A 313 -2.32 1.30 9.00
N VAL A 314 -1.33 0.75 9.71
CA VAL A 314 -1.08 -0.71 9.78
C VAL A 314 -1.18 -1.16 11.23
N ASP A 315 -1.96 -2.22 11.49
CA ASP A 315 -2.05 -2.84 12.83
C ASP A 315 -2.31 -1.84 13.98
N ARG A 316 -3.11 -0.80 13.72
CA ARG A 316 -3.40 0.31 14.66
C ARG A 316 -2.16 1.13 15.08
N ALA A 317 -1.08 1.07 14.32
CA ALA A 317 0.06 1.97 14.49
C ALA A 317 -0.31 3.42 14.12
N SER A 318 0.60 4.35 14.44
CA SER A 318 0.46 5.75 14.03
C SER A 318 0.43 5.84 12.48
N PRO A 319 -0.38 6.75 11.91
CA PRO A 319 -0.47 6.90 10.46
C PRO A 319 0.88 7.26 9.84
N ASP A 320 1.18 6.67 8.69
CA ASP A 320 2.16 7.22 7.76
C ASP A 320 1.42 7.96 6.65
N LEU A 321 2.00 9.08 6.22
CA LEU A 321 1.38 10.01 5.28
C LEU A 321 2.37 10.39 4.19
N SER A 322 1.88 10.42 2.95
CA SER A 322 2.65 10.84 1.79
C SER A 322 1.90 11.91 0.98
N PHE A 323 2.52 13.06 0.77
CA PHE A 323 1.98 14.12 -0.10
C PHE A 323 2.16 13.82 -1.59
N ASN A 324 3.07 12.92 -1.95
CA ASN A 324 3.38 12.55 -3.34
C ASN A 324 2.95 11.13 -3.72
N HIS A 325 2.02 10.54 -2.95
CA HIS A 325 1.53 9.18 -3.16
C HIS A 325 2.65 8.14 -3.27
N TYR A 326 3.66 8.25 -2.42
CA TYR A 326 4.87 7.42 -2.42
C TYR A 326 5.58 7.40 -3.79
N GLY A 327 5.58 8.55 -4.46
CA GLY A 327 6.21 8.77 -5.76
C GLY A 327 5.30 8.51 -6.97
N ALA A 328 4.03 8.15 -6.77
CA ALA A 328 3.09 7.93 -7.86
C ALA A 328 2.52 9.22 -8.45
N GLU A 329 2.33 10.28 -7.64
CA GLU A 329 1.71 11.53 -8.08
C GLU A 329 2.32 12.74 -7.35
N TRP A 330 3.03 13.60 -8.10
CA TRP A 330 3.81 14.71 -7.54
C TRP A 330 3.13 16.08 -7.66
N ASN A 331 2.24 16.24 -8.66
CA ASN A 331 1.75 17.55 -9.11
C ASN A 331 0.25 17.78 -8.83
N GLN A 332 -0.22 17.29 -7.69
CA GLN A 332 -1.60 17.50 -7.29
C GLN A 332 -1.86 18.98 -6.96
N LYS A 333 -3.04 19.47 -7.35
CA LYS A 333 -3.47 20.85 -7.08
C LYS A 333 -4.15 20.94 -5.72
N ILE A 334 -3.82 21.97 -4.95
CA ILE A 334 -4.61 22.36 -3.78
C ILE A 334 -5.90 23.01 -4.25
N VAL A 335 -7.02 22.68 -3.58
CA VAL A 335 -8.29 23.37 -3.75
C VAL A 335 -8.52 24.24 -2.52
N TYR A 336 -8.34 25.55 -2.65
CA TYR A 336 -8.48 26.48 -1.53
C TYR A 336 -9.94 26.61 -1.08
N GLU A 337 -10.14 26.59 0.23
CA GLU A 337 -11.43 26.85 0.86
C GLU A 337 -11.72 28.36 0.92
N LEU A 338 -12.97 28.73 1.18
CA LEU A 338 -13.34 30.13 1.44
C LEU A 338 -12.62 30.65 2.68
N VAL A 339 -12.19 31.90 2.63
CA VAL A 339 -11.48 32.53 3.75
C VAL A 339 -12.42 32.67 4.95
N THR A 340 -11.97 32.23 6.11
CA THR A 340 -12.73 32.28 7.38
C THR A 340 -12.03 33.18 8.41
N ALA A 341 -12.74 33.56 9.48
CA ALA A 341 -12.13 34.26 10.61
C ALA A 341 -11.01 33.42 11.26
N SER A 342 -11.14 32.09 11.27
CA SER A 342 -10.08 31.21 11.81
C SER A 342 -8.80 31.24 10.98
N ASP A 343 -8.85 31.57 9.69
CA ASP A 343 -7.63 31.80 8.90
C ASP A 343 -6.80 32.94 9.49
N PHE A 344 -7.47 34.02 9.88
CA PHE A 344 -6.83 35.17 10.49
C PHE A 344 -6.22 34.81 11.85
N ASP A 345 -6.96 34.13 12.71
CA ASP A 345 -6.50 33.76 14.05
C ASP A 345 -5.27 32.83 14.00
N VAL A 346 -5.26 31.86 13.08
CA VAL A 346 -4.11 30.98 12.87
C VAL A 346 -2.91 31.77 12.33
N ALA A 347 -3.12 32.66 11.36
CA ALA A 347 -2.04 33.50 10.81
C ALA A 347 -1.48 34.48 11.85
N ASP A 348 -2.32 35.07 12.71
CA ASP A 348 -1.91 35.93 13.83
C ASP A 348 -1.07 35.13 14.83
N GLY A 349 -1.52 33.94 15.21
CA GLY A 349 -0.78 33.03 16.09
C GLY A 349 0.59 32.65 15.51
N VAL A 350 0.63 32.18 14.26
CA VAL A 350 1.89 31.76 13.60
C VAL A 350 2.83 32.94 13.41
N GLY A 351 2.32 34.09 12.97
CA GLY A 351 3.11 35.31 12.83
C GLY A 351 3.66 35.82 14.17
N GLY A 352 2.85 35.74 15.23
CA GLY A 352 3.24 36.09 16.59
C GLY A 352 4.34 35.20 17.12
N GLN A 353 4.16 33.88 17.03
CA GLN A 353 5.18 32.92 17.44
C GLN A 353 6.47 33.08 16.62
N ALA A 354 6.36 33.24 15.30
CA ALA A 354 7.52 33.43 14.43
C ALA A 354 8.31 34.71 14.77
N ARG A 355 7.62 35.80 15.10
CA ARG A 355 8.24 37.04 15.60
C ARG A 355 8.98 36.79 16.92
N ASP A 356 8.37 36.06 17.84
CA ASP A 356 8.91 35.86 19.18
C ASP A 356 10.11 34.88 19.21
N ILE A 357 10.16 33.90 18.29
CA ILE A 357 11.31 32.99 18.15
C ILE A 357 12.47 33.58 17.35
N MET A 358 12.25 34.61 16.51
CA MET A 358 13.28 35.14 15.61
C MET A 358 14.56 35.59 16.34
N PRO A 359 14.52 36.30 17.48
CA PRO A 359 15.73 36.66 18.21
C PRO A 359 16.45 35.46 18.84
N ARG A 360 15.79 34.30 18.95
CA ARG A 360 16.36 33.06 19.49
C ARG A 360 16.99 32.19 18.39
N LEU A 361 16.66 32.44 17.13
CA LEU A 361 17.31 31.83 15.97
C LEU A 361 18.70 32.43 15.72
N GLU A 362 18.89 33.72 15.99
CA GLU A 362 20.15 34.42 15.71
C GLU A 362 21.37 33.81 16.43
N PRO A 363 21.30 33.45 17.73
CA PRO A 363 22.39 32.77 18.42
C PRO A 363 22.73 31.37 17.89
N LEU A 364 21.85 30.72 17.11
CA LEU A 364 22.13 29.41 16.51
C LEU A 364 23.17 29.48 15.38
N VAL A 365 23.38 30.67 14.80
CA VAL A 365 24.33 30.93 13.71
C VAL A 365 25.23 32.14 14.02
N PRO A 366 26.00 32.10 15.12
CA PRO A 366 26.66 33.27 15.69
C PRO A 366 27.71 33.88 14.75
N SER A 367 28.40 33.05 13.97
CA SER A 367 29.48 33.50 13.07
C SER A 367 28.98 34.23 11.83
N THR A 368 27.79 33.87 11.32
CA THR A 368 27.25 34.43 10.06
C THR A 368 26.13 35.43 10.30
N ARG A 369 25.52 35.44 11.48
CA ARG A 369 24.22 36.06 11.76
C ARG A 369 23.11 35.45 10.92
N LEU A 370 21.87 35.64 11.34
CA LEU A 370 20.73 34.92 10.75
C LEU A 370 20.42 35.33 9.31
N LEU A 371 20.31 36.63 9.04
CA LEU A 371 19.97 37.12 7.69
C LEU A 371 21.04 36.76 6.64
N PRO A 372 22.34 37.01 6.87
CA PRO A 372 23.35 36.56 5.92
C PRO A 372 23.33 35.05 5.70
N HIS A 373 23.04 34.25 6.74
CA HIS A 373 22.87 32.80 6.60
C HIS A 373 21.70 32.43 5.67
N PHE A 374 20.54 33.08 5.83
CA PHE A 374 19.39 32.89 4.93
C PHE A 374 19.71 33.31 3.48
N LEU A 375 20.49 34.38 3.28
CA LEU A 375 20.93 34.79 1.94
C LEU A 375 21.88 33.78 1.30
N LEU A 376 22.82 33.22 2.07
CA LEU A 376 23.70 32.15 1.58
C LEU A 376 22.89 30.90 1.20
N MET A 377 21.88 30.55 2.01
CA MET A 377 20.95 29.46 1.69
C MET A 377 20.17 29.76 0.41
N SER A 378 19.64 30.97 0.26
CA SER A 378 18.93 31.44 -0.94
C SER A 378 19.80 31.32 -2.20
N ARG A 379 21.06 31.73 -2.15
CA ARG A 379 22.02 31.60 -3.27
C ARG A 379 22.36 30.16 -3.60
N ASN A 380 22.46 29.31 -2.59
CA ASN A 380 22.64 27.88 -2.82
C ASN A 380 21.41 27.27 -3.52
N LEU A 381 20.19 27.72 -3.16
CA LEU A 381 18.96 27.31 -3.86
C LEU A 381 18.95 27.78 -5.33
N GLN A 382 19.40 29.00 -5.62
CA GLN A 382 19.56 29.51 -6.98
C GLN A 382 20.54 28.66 -7.81
N ALA A 383 21.62 28.17 -7.18
CA ALA A 383 22.58 27.29 -7.85
C ALA A 383 22.03 25.89 -8.13
N ILE A 384 21.04 25.43 -7.36
CA ILE A 384 20.43 24.09 -7.47
C ILE A 384 19.29 24.08 -8.48
N ASP A 385 18.46 25.12 -8.47
CA ASP A 385 17.28 25.22 -9.33
C ASP A 385 17.29 26.56 -10.08
N PRO A 386 17.50 26.57 -11.41
CA PRO A 386 17.62 27.80 -12.20
C PRO A 386 16.32 28.61 -12.24
N VAL A 387 15.18 28.03 -11.85
CA VAL A 387 13.91 28.74 -11.72
C VAL A 387 13.98 29.74 -10.55
N VAL A 388 14.75 29.42 -9.51
CA VAL A 388 15.04 30.33 -8.40
C VAL A 388 16.11 31.31 -8.88
N ASN A 389 15.69 32.50 -9.31
CA ASN A 389 16.54 33.43 -10.05
C ASN A 389 16.96 34.69 -9.26
N SER A 390 16.59 34.80 -7.98
CA SER A 390 16.87 35.96 -7.15
C SER A 390 16.97 35.62 -5.67
N ASP A 391 17.67 36.47 -4.91
CA ASP A 391 17.76 36.34 -3.45
C ASP A 391 16.35 36.38 -2.82
N ALA A 392 15.45 37.23 -3.32
CA ALA A 392 14.06 37.30 -2.88
C ALA A 392 13.31 35.98 -3.12
N MET A 393 13.42 35.38 -4.31
CA MET A 393 12.76 34.10 -4.59
C MET A 393 13.30 32.97 -3.70
N GLY A 394 14.61 32.87 -3.48
CA GLY A 394 15.13 31.86 -2.54
C GLY A 394 14.73 32.14 -1.09
N LEU A 395 14.62 33.41 -0.68
CA LEU A 395 14.06 33.78 0.63
C LEU A 395 12.59 33.39 0.78
N SER A 396 11.80 33.37 -0.30
CA SER A 396 10.40 32.91 -0.24
C SER A 396 10.29 31.44 0.15
N ILE A 397 11.23 30.62 -0.30
CA ILE A 397 11.33 29.21 0.08
C ILE A 397 11.72 29.08 1.55
N VAL A 398 12.76 29.82 1.98
CA VAL A 398 13.25 29.78 3.36
C VAL A 398 12.15 30.23 4.33
N VAL A 399 11.48 31.34 4.05
CA VAL A 399 10.40 31.89 4.90
C VAL A 399 9.19 30.98 4.89
N GLY A 400 8.76 30.48 3.72
CA GLY A 400 7.60 29.59 3.62
C GLY A 400 7.80 28.33 4.45
N VAL A 401 8.96 27.67 4.30
CA VAL A 401 9.29 26.48 5.09
C VAL A 401 9.43 26.80 6.58
N LEU A 402 10.09 27.92 6.94
CA LEU A 402 10.23 28.33 8.34
C LEU A 402 8.87 28.53 9.01
N LEU A 403 7.98 29.31 8.38
CA LEU A 403 6.64 29.58 8.92
C LEU A 403 5.77 28.33 8.94
N GLN A 404 5.85 27.48 7.92
CA GLN A 404 5.13 26.21 7.90
C GLN A 404 5.61 25.25 8.99
N ASN A 405 6.91 25.24 9.29
CA ASN A 405 7.46 24.47 10.41
C ASN A 405 6.96 25.00 11.75
N VAL A 406 6.93 26.33 11.94
CA VAL A 406 6.35 26.94 13.16
C VAL A 406 4.89 26.53 13.32
N LEU A 407 4.10 26.57 12.23
CA LEU A 407 2.71 26.14 12.22
C LEU A 407 2.58 24.64 12.54
N SER A 408 3.39 23.80 11.91
CA SER A 408 3.39 22.37 12.19
C SER A 408 3.62 22.11 13.68
N MET A 409 4.52 22.85 14.33
CA MET A 409 4.93 22.69 15.74
C MET A 409 3.86 22.97 16.78
N GLY A 410 2.84 23.74 16.42
CA GLY A 410 1.76 23.99 17.35
C GLY A 410 0.86 22.76 17.58
N ASN A 411 0.18 22.78 18.72
CA ASN A 411 -1.05 22.04 18.92
C ASN A 411 -2.15 22.67 18.09
N LYS A 412 -2.82 21.84 17.29
CA LYS A 412 -3.85 22.27 16.35
C LYS A 412 -5.24 22.02 16.93
N TYR A 413 -6.05 23.07 17.04
CA TYR A 413 -7.44 22.98 17.47
C TYR A 413 -8.35 22.79 16.27
N TRP A 414 -8.50 21.53 15.87
CA TRP A 414 -9.41 21.13 14.81
C TRP A 414 -10.87 21.20 15.27
N SER A 415 -11.77 21.64 14.39
CA SER A 415 -13.21 21.62 14.66
C SER A 415 -13.68 20.19 14.99
N PRO A 416 -14.49 19.98 16.04
CA PRO A 416 -14.85 18.64 16.48
C PRO A 416 -15.67 17.91 15.40
N LEU A 417 -15.37 16.63 15.21
CA LEU A 417 -16.14 15.76 14.31
C LEU A 417 -17.54 15.49 14.92
N PRO A 418 -18.64 15.81 14.20
CA PRO A 418 -20.02 15.58 14.68
C PRO A 418 -20.31 14.09 14.85
N SER A 419 -21.36 13.70 15.57
CA SER A 419 -21.71 12.28 15.77
C SER A 419 -22.25 11.57 14.53
N SER A 420 -22.58 12.32 13.47
CA SER A 420 -23.15 11.80 12.22
C SER A 420 -22.65 12.61 11.03
N LEU A 421 -22.75 12.04 9.83
CA LEU A 421 -22.37 12.73 8.59
C LEU A 421 -23.33 13.92 8.34
N PRO A 422 -22.81 15.17 8.17
CA PRO A 422 -23.63 16.35 7.91
C PRO A 422 -24.56 16.14 6.71
N SER A 423 -25.74 16.76 6.64
CA SER A 423 -26.67 16.55 5.49
C SER A 423 -26.22 17.25 4.21
N ARG A 424 -25.49 18.36 4.34
CA ARG A 424 -25.01 19.20 3.24
C ARG A 424 -23.73 18.64 2.61
N SER A 425 -23.62 18.73 1.29
CA SER A 425 -22.45 18.21 0.56
C SER A 425 -21.19 19.03 0.78
N GLU A 426 -21.31 20.35 0.94
CA GLU A 426 -20.17 21.26 1.14
C GLU A 426 -19.45 21.05 2.49
N GLU A 427 -20.15 20.47 3.46
CA GLU A 427 -19.66 20.13 4.80
C GLU A 427 -19.06 18.71 4.85
N ARG A 428 -18.96 18.03 3.70
CA ARG A 428 -18.39 16.68 3.59
C ARG A 428 -17.15 16.68 2.71
N LEU A 429 -16.24 15.76 3.01
CA LEU A 429 -15.15 15.37 2.14
C LEU A 429 -15.36 13.92 1.70
N ALA A 430 -15.07 13.65 0.44
CA ALA A 430 -15.09 12.31 -0.12
C ALA A 430 -13.67 11.89 -0.47
N SER A 431 -13.32 10.65 -0.13
CA SER A 431 -11.99 10.09 -0.36
C SER A 431 -12.09 8.74 -1.05
N TYR A 432 -11.21 8.52 -2.04
CA TYR A 432 -11.20 7.32 -2.88
C TYR A 432 -9.84 7.20 -3.62
N PRO A 433 -9.31 5.97 -3.82
CA PRO A 433 -9.77 4.70 -3.27
C PRO A 433 -9.23 4.48 -1.86
N ILE A 434 -10.05 3.88 -1.00
CA ILE A 434 -9.68 3.41 0.34
C ILE A 434 -9.75 1.88 0.38
N GLN A 435 -8.69 1.26 0.89
CA GLN A 435 -8.58 -0.17 1.13
C GLN A 435 -8.46 -0.43 2.63
N TRP A 436 -9.48 -1.09 3.19
CA TRP A 436 -9.51 -1.44 4.60
C TRP A 436 -8.64 -2.68 4.87
N GLN A 437 -7.87 -2.64 5.95
CA GLN A 437 -7.18 -3.82 6.48
C GLN A 437 -8.10 -4.48 7.50
N LEU A 438 -8.67 -5.62 7.13
CA LEU A 438 -9.50 -6.42 8.02
C LEU A 438 -8.61 -7.39 8.79
N TYR A 439 -9.00 -7.73 10.02
CA TYR A 439 -8.29 -8.76 10.77
C TYR A 439 -8.25 -10.08 9.96
N GLY A 440 -7.05 -10.60 9.67
CA GLY A 440 -6.81 -11.76 8.81
C GLY A 440 -6.66 -11.45 7.30
N SER A 441 -6.66 -10.18 6.87
CA SER A 441 -6.39 -9.82 5.48
C SER A 441 -4.88 -9.77 5.19
N SER A 442 -4.33 -10.92 4.80
CA SER A 442 -2.98 -11.17 4.22
C SER A 442 -2.19 -12.18 5.05
N PRO A 443 -1.54 -13.15 4.39
CA PRO A 443 -0.44 -13.88 5.02
C PRO A 443 0.65 -12.87 5.41
N ARG A 444 0.97 -12.78 6.70
CA ARG A 444 1.88 -11.78 7.31
C ARG A 444 3.34 -12.14 7.10
N LEU A 445 3.63 -13.43 6.99
CA LEU A 445 4.98 -13.95 6.86
C LEU A 445 5.15 -14.68 5.51
N LYS A 446 6.37 -14.63 4.95
CA LYS A 446 6.68 -15.30 3.66
C LYS A 446 6.37 -16.80 3.68
N TRP A 447 6.44 -17.46 4.85
CA TRP A 447 6.10 -18.87 4.99
C TRP A 447 4.59 -19.13 4.89
N GLU A 448 3.75 -18.17 5.28
CA GLU A 448 2.29 -18.31 5.16
C GLU A 448 1.87 -18.31 3.68
N TRP A 449 2.57 -17.56 2.82
CA TRP A 449 2.41 -17.66 1.36
C TRP A 449 2.81 -19.03 0.81
N ALA A 450 3.88 -19.64 1.35
CA ALA A 450 4.27 -20.99 0.98
C ALA A 450 3.20 -22.02 1.41
N ALA A 451 2.63 -21.88 2.61
CA ALA A 451 1.54 -22.71 3.09
C ALA A 451 0.29 -22.58 2.19
N VAL A 452 -0.09 -21.35 1.82
CA VAL A 452 -1.21 -21.09 0.90
C VAL A 452 -0.96 -21.73 -0.47
N ALA A 453 0.25 -21.61 -1.03
CA ALA A 453 0.59 -22.23 -2.31
C ALA A 453 0.50 -23.76 -2.27
N VAL A 454 1.03 -24.39 -1.21
CA VAL A 454 0.92 -25.84 -0.99
C VAL A 454 -0.54 -26.26 -0.90
N LEU A 455 -1.36 -25.52 -0.16
CA LEU A 455 -2.77 -25.84 0.05
C LEU A 455 -3.58 -25.68 -1.24
N VAL A 456 -3.30 -24.66 -2.06
CA VAL A 456 -3.89 -24.49 -3.40
C VAL A 456 -3.50 -25.64 -4.33
N ILE A 457 -2.24 -26.08 -4.33
CA ILE A 457 -1.79 -27.24 -5.11
C ILE A 457 -2.54 -28.50 -4.67
N VAL A 458 -2.69 -28.73 -3.37
CA VAL A 458 -3.45 -29.86 -2.83
C VAL A 458 -4.91 -29.79 -3.25
N LEU A 459 -5.54 -28.62 -3.16
CA LEU A 459 -6.94 -28.41 -3.53
C LEU A 459 -7.16 -28.63 -5.03
N LEU A 460 -6.31 -28.07 -5.89
CA LEU A 460 -6.35 -28.27 -7.33
C LEU A 460 -6.13 -29.73 -7.70
N SER A 461 -5.17 -30.40 -7.05
CA SER A 461 -4.90 -31.83 -7.27
C SER A 461 -6.11 -32.68 -6.87
N PHE A 462 -6.77 -32.33 -5.77
CA PHE A 462 -7.98 -32.99 -5.30
C PHE A 462 -9.17 -32.76 -6.25
N CYS A 463 -9.40 -31.52 -6.67
CA CYS A 463 -10.44 -31.17 -7.64
C CYS A 463 -10.21 -31.85 -9.00
N PHE A 464 -8.97 -31.89 -9.46
CA PHE A 464 -8.61 -32.55 -10.72
C PHE A 464 -8.76 -34.07 -10.63
N GLY A 465 -8.29 -34.68 -9.54
CA GLY A 465 -8.49 -36.10 -9.28
C GLY A 465 -9.98 -36.47 -9.21
N MET A 466 -10.78 -35.66 -8.53
CA MET A 466 -12.23 -35.84 -8.46
C MET A 466 -12.92 -35.65 -9.81
N TYR A 467 -12.50 -34.66 -10.60
CA TYR A 467 -12.97 -34.48 -11.98
C TYR A 467 -12.64 -35.70 -12.84
N GLN A 468 -11.43 -36.24 -12.75
CA GLN A 468 -11.07 -37.46 -13.47
C GLN A 468 -11.89 -38.68 -13.01
N THR A 469 -12.10 -38.85 -11.70
CA THR A 469 -12.93 -39.93 -11.16
C THR A 469 -14.39 -39.80 -11.60
N LEU A 470 -14.96 -38.60 -11.61
CA LEU A 470 -16.37 -38.38 -12.01
C LEU A 470 -16.58 -38.46 -13.53
N ARG A 471 -15.68 -37.85 -14.31
CA ARG A 471 -15.78 -37.77 -15.79
C ARG A 471 -15.42 -39.09 -16.46
N TYR A 472 -14.35 -39.73 -16.01
CA TYR A 472 -13.78 -40.91 -16.66
C TYR A 472 -14.02 -42.21 -15.88
N TRP A 473 -14.64 -42.16 -14.69
CA TRP A 473 -14.86 -43.33 -13.83
C TRP A 473 -13.56 -44.12 -13.57
N MET A 474 -12.43 -43.42 -13.58
CA MET A 474 -11.12 -44.00 -13.31
C MET A 474 -10.86 -43.94 -11.81
N ALA A 475 -10.71 -45.11 -11.19
CA ALA A 475 -10.06 -45.20 -9.89
C ALA A 475 -8.57 -44.88 -10.09
N PRO A 476 -7.92 -44.14 -9.17
CA PRO A 476 -6.47 -43.98 -9.21
C PRO A 476 -5.84 -45.37 -9.22
N GLY A 477 -4.95 -45.62 -10.19
CA GLY A 477 -4.29 -46.92 -10.29
C GLY A 477 -3.55 -47.28 -9.00
N PRO A 478 -3.27 -48.57 -8.74
CA PRO A 478 -2.56 -49.01 -7.55
C PRO A 478 -1.18 -48.32 -7.36
N TRP A 479 -0.58 -47.85 -8.45
CA TRP A 479 0.68 -47.10 -8.47
C TRP A 479 0.66 -45.73 -7.75
N VAL A 480 -0.51 -45.16 -7.45
CA VAL A 480 -0.63 -43.88 -6.70
C VAL A 480 -0.81 -44.14 -5.20
N GLN A 481 -0.97 -45.41 -4.79
CA GLN A 481 -0.98 -45.79 -3.38
C GLN A 481 0.45 -45.90 -2.86
N LEU A 482 0.64 -45.78 -1.54
CA LEU A 482 1.97 -45.80 -0.89
C LEU A 482 2.82 -47.00 -1.33
N ASP A 483 2.20 -48.18 -1.43
CA ASP A 483 2.82 -49.42 -1.88
C ASP A 483 3.29 -49.35 -3.34
N GLY A 484 2.52 -48.69 -4.19
CA GLY A 484 2.84 -48.44 -5.60
C GLY A 484 3.96 -47.42 -5.78
N MET A 485 3.97 -46.36 -4.97
CA MET A 485 5.05 -45.35 -4.97
C MET A 485 6.36 -45.95 -4.43
N MET A 486 6.29 -46.81 -3.42
CA MET A 486 7.46 -47.56 -2.92
C MET A 486 8.00 -48.57 -3.93
N MET A 487 7.11 -49.25 -4.68
CA MET A 487 7.50 -50.20 -5.73
C MET A 487 8.18 -49.51 -6.92
N ILE A 488 7.77 -48.29 -7.27
CA ILE A 488 8.43 -47.47 -8.30
C ILE A 488 9.78 -46.94 -7.79
N ALA A 489 9.86 -46.53 -6.52
CA ALA A 489 11.10 -46.06 -5.90
C ALA A 489 12.15 -47.19 -5.71
N GLN A 490 11.73 -48.46 -5.71
CA GLN A 490 12.61 -49.64 -5.59
C GLN A 490 13.11 -50.21 -6.93
N GLN A 491 12.79 -49.63 -8.09
CA GLN A 491 13.38 -50.07 -9.34
C GLN A 491 14.91 -49.81 -9.35
N SER A 492 15.63 -50.92 -9.43
CA SER A 492 17.05 -51.13 -9.13
C SER A 492 17.96 -50.63 -10.28
N PRO A 493 19.31 -50.66 -10.14
CA PRO A 493 20.25 -49.77 -10.85
C PRO A 493 20.35 -50.02 -12.37
N PRO A 494 20.85 -49.05 -13.16
CA PRO A 494 20.96 -49.18 -14.60
C PRO A 494 21.96 -50.28 -14.99
N LEU A 495 21.52 -51.23 -15.81
CA LEU A 495 22.37 -52.24 -16.44
C LEU A 495 23.21 -51.59 -17.55
N GLN A 496 24.53 -51.84 -17.52
CA GLN A 496 25.53 -51.19 -18.38
C GLN A 496 25.62 -51.75 -19.81
N ASP A 497 24.80 -52.73 -20.21
CA ASP A 497 24.93 -53.36 -21.53
C ASP A 497 23.59 -53.51 -22.27
N ILE A 498 23.52 -52.89 -23.46
CA ILE A 498 22.33 -52.79 -24.33
C ILE A 498 21.99 -54.14 -24.99
N GLY A 499 22.91 -55.11 -24.97
CA GLY A 499 22.72 -56.44 -25.55
C GLY A 499 21.63 -57.30 -24.88
N ASP A 500 21.46 -57.17 -23.56
CA ASP A 500 20.55 -58.01 -22.78
C ASP A 500 19.10 -57.48 -22.74
N GLU A 501 18.91 -56.20 -23.05
CA GLU A 501 17.60 -55.54 -23.03
C GLU A 501 16.66 -56.10 -24.12
N LYS A 502 17.21 -56.44 -25.30
CA LYS A 502 16.44 -57.04 -26.40
C LYS A 502 16.05 -58.51 -26.16
N LYS A 503 16.80 -59.25 -25.34
CA LYS A 503 16.46 -60.64 -24.98
C LYS A 503 15.46 -60.70 -23.82
N ALA A 504 15.47 -59.72 -22.92
CA ALA A 504 14.52 -59.66 -21.79
C ALA A 504 13.09 -59.30 -22.22
N GLN A 505 12.92 -58.49 -23.27
CA GLN A 505 11.59 -58.03 -23.73
C GLN A 505 10.70 -59.11 -24.38
N LYS A 506 11.18 -60.35 -24.56
CA LYS A 506 10.43 -61.45 -25.20
C LYS A 506 10.22 -62.70 -24.34
N ARG A 507 10.16 -62.55 -23.01
CA ARG A 507 9.69 -63.66 -22.15
C ARG A 507 8.20 -63.52 -21.89
N THR A 508 7.43 -64.50 -22.34
CA THR A 508 6.02 -64.63 -21.99
C THR A 508 5.93 -65.48 -20.73
N TYR A 509 5.30 -64.94 -19.71
CA TYR A 509 5.07 -65.64 -18.44
C TYR A 509 3.65 -66.18 -18.43
N LEU A 510 3.51 -67.48 -18.26
CA LEU A 510 2.22 -68.14 -18.09
C LEU A 510 2.05 -68.48 -16.62
N ILE A 511 0.87 -68.15 -16.10
CA ILE A 511 0.46 -68.47 -14.73
C ILE A 511 -0.41 -69.71 -14.83
N GLU A 512 0.10 -70.84 -14.33
CA GLU A 512 -0.66 -72.07 -14.20
C GLU A 512 -0.90 -72.37 -12.72
N LYS A 513 -2.07 -72.92 -12.40
CA LYS A 513 -2.31 -73.51 -11.09
C LYS A 513 -1.78 -74.94 -11.12
N ASP A 514 -0.91 -75.24 -10.19
CA ASP A 514 -0.59 -76.63 -9.86
C ASP A 514 -1.86 -77.31 -9.32
N GLY A 515 -1.97 -78.63 -9.46
CA GLY A 515 -3.04 -79.46 -8.89
C GLY A 515 -3.22 -79.33 -7.36
N SER A 516 -2.30 -78.65 -6.65
CA SER A 516 -2.44 -78.22 -5.25
C SER A 516 -3.15 -76.88 -5.04
N GLY A 517 -3.42 -76.11 -6.09
CA GLY A 517 -4.14 -74.83 -6.05
C GLY A 517 -3.25 -73.59 -5.93
N GLU A 518 -1.93 -73.73 -5.75
CA GLU A 518 -0.97 -72.60 -5.78
C GLU A 518 -0.63 -72.18 -7.21
N LEU A 519 -0.48 -70.86 -7.41
CA LEU A 519 -0.17 -70.25 -8.70
C LEU A 519 1.35 -70.24 -8.90
N ILE A 520 1.84 -70.96 -9.91
CA ILE A 520 3.26 -71.00 -10.25
C ILE A 520 3.47 -70.24 -11.56
N LEU A 521 4.41 -69.29 -11.55
CA LEU A 521 4.82 -68.54 -12.74
C LEU A 521 5.89 -69.35 -13.49
N ARG A 522 5.59 -69.79 -14.72
CA ARG A 522 6.59 -70.40 -15.60
C ARG A 522 6.89 -69.47 -16.77
N SER A 523 8.17 -69.14 -16.93
CA SER A 523 8.64 -68.36 -18.08
C SER A 523 9.01 -69.29 -19.23
N LYS A 524 8.47 -69.05 -20.42
CA LYS A 524 8.94 -69.71 -21.65
C LYS A 524 9.66 -68.68 -22.51
N ALA A 525 10.86 -69.02 -22.97
CA ALA A 525 11.59 -68.19 -23.93
C ALA A 525 10.92 -68.35 -25.30
N GLY A 526 10.56 -67.22 -25.92
CA GLY A 526 9.99 -67.14 -27.26
C GLY A 526 11.03 -66.85 -28.33
#